data_AF-A0A7X6V714-F1
#
_entry.id   AF-A0A7X6V714-F1
#
_cell.length_a   1.000
_cell.length_b   1.000
_cell.length_c   1.000
_cell.angle_alpha   90.00
_cell.angle_beta   90.00
_cell.angle_gamma   90.00
#
_symmetry.space_group_name_H-M   'P 1'
#
loop_
_entity.id
_entity.type
_entity.pdbx_description
1 polymer ?
#
loop_
_entity_poly.entity_id
_entity_poly.type
_entity_poly.pdbx_seq_one_letter_code
_entity_poly.pdbx_strand_id
1 'polypeptide(L)'
;MIIGIAHICLSVKNLDVMEEFYVRKLGLSHAFDFKGEDGKRMGVYISIGNRTFLEMFTGRKSIEGQAENAAYRHVCLEVDDLQSTVSDIRSRGVDVSDPMLGSDNAWQAWLTDPEGNSIELHQYTAESWQAPFL
;
A
#
# COMPACT_ATOMS: atom_id res chain seq x y z
N MET A 1 15.91 -12.75 15.89
CA MET A 1 15.77 -13.12 14.46
C MET A 1 14.55 -12.41 13.90
N ILE A 2 14.67 -11.76 12.74
CA ILE A 2 13.57 -11.09 12.03
C ILE A 2 12.97 -12.09 11.04
N ILE A 3 11.63 -12.15 10.92
CA ILE A 3 10.92 -13.19 10.14
C ILE A 3 10.02 -12.64 9.02
N GLY A 4 9.95 -11.32 8.86
CA GLY A 4 9.10 -10.68 7.85
C GLY A 4 8.73 -9.25 8.22
N ILE A 5 8.02 -8.59 7.30
CA ILE A 5 7.43 -7.28 7.53
C ILE A 5 6.11 -7.51 8.29
N ALA A 6 5.98 -6.93 9.48
CA ALA A 6 4.70 -6.96 10.20
C ALA A 6 3.76 -5.88 9.66
N HIS A 7 4.25 -4.64 9.57
CA HIS A 7 3.48 -3.52 9.03
C HIS A 7 4.36 -2.41 8.50
N ILE A 8 3.77 -1.55 7.68
CA ILE A 8 4.31 -0.26 7.25
C ILE A 8 3.41 0.84 7.82
N CYS A 9 3.99 1.78 8.57
CA CYS A 9 3.24 2.88 9.18
C CYS A 9 3.23 4.12 8.26
N LEU A 10 2.03 4.61 7.94
CA LEU A 10 1.80 5.84 7.21
C LEU A 10 1.19 6.91 8.13
N SER A 11 1.77 8.10 8.11
CA SER A 11 1.13 9.29 8.67
C SER A 11 0.18 9.85 7.63
N VAL A 12 -1.12 9.91 7.96
CA VAL A 12 -2.16 10.35 7.02
C VAL A 12 -2.93 11.55 7.57
N LYS A 13 -3.44 12.37 6.68
CA LYS A 13 -4.28 13.54 7.00
C LYS A 13 -5.72 13.12 7.27
N ASN A 14 -6.24 12.10 6.58
CA ASN A 14 -7.63 11.67 6.74
C ASN A 14 -7.78 10.14 6.60
N LEU A 15 -8.10 9.46 7.71
CA LEU A 15 -8.26 7.99 7.71
C LEU A 15 -9.40 7.50 6.82
N ASP A 16 -10.52 8.23 6.76
CA ASP A 16 -11.70 7.76 6.02
C ASP A 16 -11.46 7.84 4.51
N VAL A 17 -10.75 8.87 4.05
CA VAL A 17 -10.33 9.00 2.64
C VAL A 17 -9.36 7.88 2.26
N MET A 18 -8.40 7.58 3.14
CA MET A 18 -7.40 6.55 2.89
C MET A 18 -8.03 5.16 2.94
N GLU A 19 -8.90 4.90 3.89
CA GLU A 19 -9.61 3.63 3.98
C GLU A 19 -10.54 3.39 2.79
N GLU A 20 -11.29 4.41 2.34
CA GLU A 20 -12.09 4.30 1.12
C GLU A 20 -11.21 3.89 -0.07
N PHE A 21 -10.03 4.51 -0.21
CA PHE A 21 -9.09 4.14 -1.26
C PHE A 21 -8.56 2.70 -1.10
N TYR A 22 -7.89 2.39 -0.01
CA TYR A 22 -7.21 1.09 0.16
C TYR A 22 -8.21 -0.07 0.26
N VAL A 23 -9.33 0.10 0.95
CA VAL A 23 -10.32 -0.98 1.15
C VAL A 23 -11.29 -1.06 -0.02
N ARG A 24 -11.96 0.05 -0.40
CA ARG A 24 -13.01 -0.01 -1.42
C ARG A 24 -12.46 0.03 -2.84
N LYS A 25 -11.44 0.84 -3.10
CA LYS A 25 -10.87 0.95 -4.45
C LYS A 25 -9.86 -0.15 -4.73
N LEU A 26 -8.90 -0.38 -3.84
CA LEU A 26 -7.87 -1.42 -4.06
C LEU A 26 -8.36 -2.82 -3.68
N GLY A 27 -9.46 -2.94 -2.93
CA GLY A 27 -10.01 -4.25 -2.54
C GLY A 27 -9.28 -4.91 -1.37
N LEU A 28 -8.48 -4.15 -0.61
CA LEU A 28 -7.84 -4.65 0.62
C LEU A 28 -8.88 -4.77 1.74
N SER A 29 -8.47 -5.32 2.89
CA SER A 29 -9.38 -5.57 4.01
C SER A 29 -9.08 -4.68 5.21
N HIS A 30 -10.10 -4.01 5.73
CA HIS A 30 -10.05 -3.44 7.07
C HIS A 30 -9.82 -4.56 8.09
N ALA A 31 -8.84 -4.37 8.98
CA ALA A 31 -8.57 -5.32 10.05
C ALA A 31 -9.18 -4.84 11.39
N PHE A 32 -8.75 -3.66 11.87
CA PHE A 32 -9.29 -3.06 13.09
C PHE A 32 -8.91 -1.58 13.20
N ASP A 33 -9.64 -0.84 14.03
CA ASP A 33 -9.35 0.55 14.36
C ASP A 33 -8.56 0.68 15.65
N PHE A 34 -7.71 1.70 15.72
CA PHE A 34 -7.25 2.26 16.99
C PHE A 34 -8.20 3.35 17.44
N LYS A 35 -8.63 3.27 18.70
CA LYS A 35 -9.44 4.28 19.35
C LYS A 35 -8.72 4.80 20.59
N GLY A 36 -8.76 6.12 20.78
CA GLY A 36 -8.27 6.74 22.00
C GLY A 36 -9.20 6.46 23.19
N GLU A 37 -8.80 6.92 24.37
CA GLU A 37 -9.59 6.78 25.60
C GLU A 37 -10.97 7.45 25.50
N ASP A 38 -11.09 8.51 24.70
CA ASP A 38 -12.34 9.22 24.41
C ASP A 38 -13.22 8.50 23.36
N GLY A 39 -12.81 7.31 22.91
CA GLY A 39 -13.49 6.50 21.91
C GLY A 39 -13.32 6.97 20.47
N LYS A 40 -12.61 8.08 20.22
CA LYS A 40 -12.40 8.58 18.86
C LYS A 40 -11.39 7.71 18.12
N ARG A 41 -11.69 7.44 16.85
CA ARG A 41 -10.78 6.76 15.93
C ARG A 41 -9.54 7.63 15.72
N MET A 42 -8.36 7.04 15.94
CA MET A 42 -7.06 7.71 15.77
C MET A 42 -6.16 7.03 14.75
N GLY A 43 -6.48 5.78 14.38
CA GLY A 43 -5.76 5.03 13.37
C GLY A 43 -6.51 3.78 12.90
N VAL A 44 -5.95 3.10 11.91
CA VAL A 44 -6.50 1.88 11.31
C VAL A 44 -5.39 0.92 10.89
N TYR A 45 -5.67 -0.39 10.98
CA TYR A 45 -4.93 -1.43 10.28
C TYR A 45 -5.69 -1.91 9.06
N ILE A 46 -4.99 -1.97 7.93
CA ILE A 46 -5.48 -2.56 6.67
C ILE A 46 -4.61 -3.77 6.36
N SER A 47 -5.20 -4.94 6.18
CA SER A 47 -4.48 -6.15 5.80
C SER A 47 -4.18 -6.15 4.30
N ILE A 48 -2.92 -6.46 3.96
CA ILE A 48 -2.46 -6.59 2.57
C ILE A 48 -2.17 -8.05 2.18
N GLY A 49 -2.58 -9.01 3.01
CA GLY A 49 -2.23 -10.42 2.85
C GLY A 49 -0.90 -10.80 3.51
N ASN A 50 -0.57 -12.10 3.51
CA ASN A 50 0.70 -12.64 4.00
C ASN A 50 1.14 -12.17 5.40
N ARG A 51 0.18 -11.88 6.30
CA ARG A 51 0.41 -11.38 7.67
C ARG A 51 1.08 -9.99 7.73
N THR A 52 0.99 -9.23 6.64
CA THR A 52 1.49 -7.87 6.54
C THR A 52 0.31 -6.89 6.56
N PHE A 53 0.54 -5.70 7.12
CA PHE A 53 -0.48 -4.67 7.28
C PHE A 53 0.03 -3.27 6.91
N LEU A 54 -0.88 -2.40 6.47
CA LEU A 54 -0.67 -0.96 6.53
C LEU A 54 -1.23 -0.46 7.85
N GLU A 55 -0.39 0.22 8.62
CA GLU A 55 -0.75 0.93 9.84
C GLU A 55 -0.90 2.41 9.51
N MET A 56 -2.05 3.03 9.78
CA MET A 56 -2.27 4.45 9.47
C MET A 56 -2.71 5.22 10.70
N PHE A 57 -2.15 6.40 10.93
CA PHE A 57 -2.53 7.28 12.02
C PHE A 57 -2.71 8.73 11.56
N THR A 58 -3.73 9.40 12.09
CA THR A 58 -3.88 10.86 12.01
C THR A 58 -3.23 11.55 13.19
N GLY A 59 -2.81 12.81 13.02
CA GLY A 59 -2.50 13.69 14.15
C GLY A 59 -1.20 13.36 14.90
N ARG A 60 -0.38 12.42 14.42
CA ARG A 60 1.03 12.37 14.84
C ARG A 60 1.69 13.63 14.31
N LYS A 61 2.16 14.50 15.20
CA LYS A 61 3.03 15.63 14.82
C LYS A 61 4.13 15.06 13.93
N SER A 62 4.44 15.74 12.83
CA SER A 62 5.69 15.52 12.10
C SER A 62 6.79 15.34 13.16
N ILE A 63 7.46 14.19 13.17
CA ILE A 63 8.55 13.98 14.12
C ILE A 63 9.55 15.09 13.82
N GLU A 64 9.81 15.98 14.79
CA GLU A 64 10.82 17.02 14.59
C GLU A 64 12.13 16.36 14.15
N GLY A 65 12.61 16.70 12.95
CA GLY A 65 13.79 16.07 12.34
C GLY A 65 13.52 14.92 11.37
N GLN A 66 12.27 14.53 11.09
CA GLN A 66 11.96 13.74 9.90
C GLN A 66 12.18 14.61 8.67
N ALA A 67 13.13 14.23 7.82
CA ALA A 67 13.43 14.93 6.58
C ALA A 67 12.15 15.12 5.76
N GLU A 68 11.96 16.30 5.17
CA GLU A 68 10.86 16.58 4.22
C GLU A 68 10.89 15.62 3.01
N ASN A 69 12.06 15.01 2.75
CA ASN A 69 12.22 13.90 1.83
C ASN A 69 11.80 12.61 2.52
N ALA A 70 10.65 12.05 2.10
CA ALA A 70 10.15 10.76 2.57
C ALA A 70 11.28 9.72 2.55
N ALA A 71 11.60 9.14 3.71
CA ALA A 71 12.61 8.07 3.82
C ALA A 71 12.23 6.80 3.04
N TYR A 72 10.99 6.71 2.56
CA TYR A 72 10.48 5.64 1.71
C TYR A 72 9.99 6.22 0.38
N ARG A 73 10.19 5.49 -0.72
CA ARG A 73 9.82 5.95 -2.07
C ARG A 73 8.43 5.54 -2.50
N HIS A 74 8.02 4.31 -2.19
CA HIS A 74 6.71 3.74 -2.52
C HIS A 74 6.48 2.48 -1.69
N VAL A 75 5.25 1.98 -1.70
CA VAL A 75 4.91 0.61 -1.28
C VAL A 75 4.66 -0.23 -2.52
N CYS A 76 5.21 -1.44 -2.56
CA CYS A 76 5.00 -2.38 -3.67
C CYS A 76 4.07 -3.51 -3.19
N LEU A 77 2.99 -3.75 -3.93
CA LEU A 77 1.96 -4.73 -3.64
C LEU A 77 2.01 -5.85 -4.68
N GLU A 78 2.20 -7.07 -4.24
CA GLU A 78 2.19 -8.25 -5.09
C GLU A 78 0.76 -8.59 -5.53
N VAL A 79 0.60 -8.91 -6.81
CA VAL A 79 -0.66 -9.36 -7.42
C VAL A 79 -0.43 -10.60 -8.28
N ASP A 80 -1.45 -11.44 -8.40
CA ASP A 80 -1.41 -12.68 -9.17
C ASP A 80 -1.60 -12.46 -10.68
N ASP A 81 -2.50 -11.54 -11.05
CA ASP A 81 -2.75 -11.09 -12.42
C ASP A 81 -2.79 -9.56 -12.47
N LEU A 82 -1.71 -8.95 -12.96
CA LEU A 82 -1.56 -7.50 -13.04
C LEU A 82 -2.57 -6.88 -13.99
N GLN A 83 -2.89 -7.53 -15.11
CA GLN A 83 -3.76 -6.99 -16.14
C GLN A 83 -5.20 -6.92 -15.64
N SER A 84 -5.67 -8.02 -15.03
CA SER A 84 -6.98 -8.06 -14.38
C SER A 84 -7.04 -7.08 -13.22
N THR A 85 -6.00 -7.02 -12.37
CA THR A 85 -5.97 -6.12 -11.21
C THR A 85 -6.02 -4.65 -11.63
N VAL A 86 -5.23 -4.26 -12.62
CA VAL A 86 -5.23 -2.89 -13.17
C VAL A 86 -6.60 -2.55 -13.77
N SER A 87 -7.20 -3.45 -14.55
CA SER A 87 -8.54 -3.27 -15.12
C SER A 87 -9.59 -3.04 -14.01
N ASP A 88 -9.57 -3.87 -12.98
CA ASP A 88 -10.52 -3.80 -11.87
C ASP A 88 -10.38 -2.51 -11.06
N ILE A 89 -9.15 -2.11 -10.74
CA ILE A 89 -8.88 -0.85 -10.02
C ILE A 89 -9.33 0.36 -10.85
N ARG A 90 -9.01 0.37 -12.15
CA ARG A 90 -9.48 1.42 -13.07
C ARG A 90 -11.00 1.49 -13.15
N SER A 91 -11.70 0.35 -13.15
CA SER A 91 -13.16 0.30 -13.15
C SER A 91 -13.80 0.96 -11.91
N ARG A 92 -13.05 1.04 -10.80
CA ARG A 92 -13.46 1.69 -9.56
C ARG A 92 -13.11 3.19 -9.52
N GLY A 93 -12.55 3.73 -10.60
CA GLY A 93 -12.25 5.15 -10.78
C GLY A 93 -10.89 5.58 -10.24
N VAL A 94 -9.91 4.67 -10.17
CA VAL A 94 -8.53 4.98 -9.79
C VAL A 94 -7.64 4.94 -11.02
N ASP A 95 -6.86 5.99 -11.21
CA ASP A 95 -5.86 6.04 -12.27
C ASP A 95 -4.68 5.13 -11.92
N VAL A 96 -4.37 4.21 -12.83
CA VAL A 96 -3.23 3.30 -12.76
C VAL A 96 -2.51 3.36 -14.10
N SER A 97 -1.18 3.32 -14.12
CA SER A 97 -0.41 3.24 -15.36
C SER A 97 -0.71 1.95 -16.12
N ASP A 98 -0.37 1.91 -17.41
CA ASP A 98 -0.42 0.65 -18.14
C ASP A 98 0.63 -0.33 -17.57
N PRO A 99 0.31 -1.64 -17.52
CA PRO A 99 1.29 -2.67 -17.19
C PRO A 99 2.50 -2.63 -18.11
N MET A 100 3.69 -2.73 -17.54
CA MET A 100 4.94 -2.84 -18.28
C MET A 100 5.87 -3.86 -17.65
N LEU A 101 6.75 -4.46 -18.46
CA LEU A 101 7.76 -5.39 -17.98
C LEU A 101 8.97 -4.59 -17.49
N GLY A 102 9.34 -4.80 -16.22
CA GLY A 102 10.54 -4.24 -15.61
C GLY A 102 11.83 -4.89 -16.10
N SER A 103 12.96 -4.23 -15.83
CA SER A 103 14.28 -4.78 -16.15
C SER A 103 14.64 -6.03 -15.34
N ASP A 104 13.96 -6.25 -14.23
CA ASP A 104 14.05 -7.41 -13.35
C ASP A 104 13.19 -8.60 -13.83
N ASN A 105 12.63 -8.50 -15.04
CA ASN A 105 11.69 -9.45 -15.64
C ASN A 105 10.38 -9.62 -14.85
N ALA A 106 9.97 -8.67 -14.01
CA ALA A 106 8.66 -8.69 -13.37
C ALA A 106 7.71 -7.67 -14.00
N TRP A 107 6.42 -7.97 -14.02
CA TRP A 107 5.41 -7.03 -14.48
C TRP A 107 5.13 -5.99 -13.40
N GLN A 108 4.99 -4.73 -13.80
CA GLN A 108 4.68 -3.63 -12.88
C GLN A 108 3.67 -2.63 -13.44
N ALA A 109 2.89 -2.02 -12.56
CA ALA A 109 2.06 -0.85 -12.84
C ALA A 109 2.08 0.10 -11.63
N TRP A 110 1.81 1.39 -11.86
CA TRP A 110 1.97 2.43 -10.85
C TRP A 110 0.67 3.20 -10.62
N LEU A 111 0.41 3.54 -9.37
CA LEU A 111 -0.67 4.41 -8.95
C LEU A 111 -0.25 5.27 -7.76
N THR A 112 -1.07 6.26 -7.43
CA THR A 112 -0.82 7.18 -6.32
C THR A 112 -2.07 7.24 -5.45
N ASP A 113 -1.89 7.15 -4.14
CA ASP A 113 -3.01 7.29 -3.20
C ASP A 113 -3.48 8.75 -3.06
N PRO A 114 -4.63 9.01 -2.41
CA PRO A 114 -5.18 10.37 -2.30
C PRO A 114 -4.28 11.37 -1.59
N GLU A 115 -3.27 10.91 -0.85
CA GLU A 115 -2.32 11.76 -0.12
C GLU A 115 -0.96 11.88 -0.81
N GLY A 116 -0.80 11.27 -1.99
CA GLY A 116 0.39 11.42 -2.83
C GLY A 116 1.43 10.32 -2.66
N ASN A 117 1.15 9.25 -1.91
CA ASN A 117 2.10 8.16 -1.77
C ASN A 117 2.05 7.26 -3.00
N SER A 118 3.21 7.00 -3.60
CA SER A 118 3.33 6.12 -4.75
C SER A 118 3.16 4.66 -4.34
N ILE A 119 2.46 3.90 -5.18
CA ILE A 119 2.22 2.47 -5.03
C ILE A 119 2.64 1.79 -6.34
N GLU A 120 3.40 0.72 -6.23
CA GLU A 120 3.68 -0.23 -7.32
C GLU A 120 2.78 -1.45 -7.15
N LEU A 121 2.16 -1.90 -8.23
CA LEU A 121 1.57 -3.24 -8.34
C LEU A 121 2.57 -4.12 -9.07
N HIS A 122 2.83 -5.31 -8.55
CA HIS A 122 3.92 -6.15 -9.02
C HIS A 122 3.46 -7.59 -9.20
N GLN A 123 3.75 -8.18 -10.36
CA GLN A 123 3.48 -9.58 -10.64
C GLN A 123 4.78 -10.26 -11.06
N TYR A 124 5.17 -11.28 -10.29
CA TYR A 124 6.33 -12.09 -10.61
C TYR A 124 6.11 -12.91 -11.88
N THR A 125 7.18 -13.05 -12.66
CA THR A 125 7.25 -14.02 -13.77
C THR A 125 8.21 -15.16 -13.40
N ALA A 126 8.23 -16.22 -14.21
CA ALA A 126 9.20 -17.30 -14.03
C ALA A 126 10.66 -16.83 -14.21
N GLU A 127 10.88 -15.78 -14.99
CA GLU A 127 12.20 -15.20 -15.28
C GLU A 127 12.57 -14.04 -14.35
N SER A 128 11.68 -13.69 -13.41
CA SER A 128 11.90 -12.63 -12.43
C SER A 128 13.19 -12.88 -11.64
N TRP A 129 14.01 -11.84 -11.45
CA TRP A 129 15.23 -11.95 -10.66
C TRP A 129 14.96 -12.28 -9.19
N GLN A 130 13.72 -12.02 -8.73
CA GLN A 130 13.21 -12.34 -7.41
C GLN A 130 12.74 -13.80 -7.30
N ALA A 131 12.45 -14.49 -8.41
CA ALA A 131 11.89 -15.85 -8.41
C ALA A 131 12.68 -16.88 -7.56
N PRO A 132 14.03 -16.85 -7.48
CA PRO A 132 14.78 -17.76 -6.60
C PRO A 132 14.60 -17.53 -5.09
N PHE A 133 13.90 -16.47 -4.69
CA PHE A 133 13.75 -16.03 -3.29
C PHE A 133 12.28 -16.02 -2.80
N LEU A 134 11.34 -16.44 -3.64
CA LEU A 134 9.93 -16.63 -3.28
C LEU A 134 9.73 -17.96 -2.55
#